data_AF-A0A832NH29-F1
#
_entry.id   AF-A0A832NH29-F1
#
_cell.length_a   1.000
_cell.length_b   1.000
_cell.length_c   1.000
_cell.angle_alpha   90.00
_cell.angle_beta   90.00
_cell.angle_gamma   90.00
#
_symmetry.space_group_name_H-M   'P 1'
#
loop_
_entity.id
_entity.type
_entity.pdbx_description
1 polymer ?
#
loop_
_entity_poly.entity_id
_entity_poly.type
_entity_poly.pdbx_seq_one_letter_code
_entity_poly.pdbx_strand_id
1 'polypeptide(L)' 'MRIVTKESSDILSELKRLVGAYGEILEEYGGFAIKIIDERKFPWPDVCQLLLRLNHEVWIERRGDGLYMVSKPVSD' A
#
# COMPACT_ATOMS: atom_id res chain seq x y z
N MET A 1 7.61 14.27 15.42
CA MET A 1 8.45 13.12 15.05
C MET A 1 7.63 11.87 15.32
N ARG A 2 7.09 11.20 14.28
CA ARG A 2 6.35 9.94 14.47
C ARG A 2 7.37 8.84 14.71
N ILE A 3 7.20 8.09 15.80
CA ILE A 3 7.99 6.91 16.10
C ILE A 3 7.55 5.83 15.10
N VAL A 4 8.38 5.57 14.09
CA VAL A 4 8.19 4.42 13.19
C VAL A 4 8.69 3.20 13.97
N THR A 5 7.78 2.28 14.30
CA THR A 5 8.16 1.02 14.93
C THR A 5 8.95 0.18 13.91
N LYS A 6 9.87 -0.66 14.38
CA LYS A 6 10.75 -1.46 13.51
C LYS A 6 9.96 -2.31 12.49
N GLU A 7 8.83 -2.87 12.90
CA GLU A 7 7.92 -3.64 12.03
C GLU A 7 7.33 -2.79 10.89
N SER A 8 6.94 -1.55 11.15
CA SER A 8 6.43 -0.64 10.11
C SER A 8 7.50 -0.32 9.06
N SER A 9 8.77 -0.22 9.48
CA SER A 9 9.89 0.02 8.57
C SER A 9 10.15 -1.18 7.64
N ASP A 10 10.01 -2.40 8.15
CA ASP A 10 10.24 -3.62 7.38
C ASP A 10 9.13 -3.82 6.34
N ILE A 11 7.86 -3.57 6.72
CA ILE A 11 6.71 -3.65 5.81
C ILE A 11 6.82 -2.63 4.68
N LEU A 12 7.13 -1.36 4.99
CA LEU A 12 7.28 -0.34 3.96
C LEU A 12 8.41 -0.69 2.98
N SER A 13 9.48 -1.32 3.46
CA SER A 13 10.59 -1.77 2.61
C SER A 13 10.17 -2.92 1.70
N GLU A 14 9.40 -3.88 2.21
CA GLU A 14 8.84 -4.97 1.41
C GLU A 14 7.86 -4.44 0.35
N LEU A 15 6.97 -3.52 0.74
CA LEU A 15 6.00 -2.89 -0.15
C LEU A 15 6.70 -2.12 -1.27
N LYS A 16 7.75 -1.34 -0.95
CA LYS A 16 8.59 -0.64 -1.95
C LYS A 16 9.25 -1.61 -2.93
N ARG A 17 9.74 -2.76 -2.44
CA ARG A 17 10.33 -3.79 -3.29
C ARG A 17 9.31 -4.41 -4.24
N LEU A 18 8.10 -4.69 -3.76
CA LEU A 18 7.02 -5.25 -4.58
C LEU A 18 6.53 -4.24 -5.61
N VAL A 19 6.13 -3.04 -5.17
CA VAL A 19 5.56 -2.00 -6.04
C VAL A 19 6.57 -1.54 -7.09
N GLY A 20 7.85 -1.41 -6.71
CA GLY A 20 8.93 -1.04 -7.62
C GLY A 20 8.63 0.24 -8.40
N ALA A 21 8.83 0.20 -9.72
CA ALA A 21 8.56 1.32 -10.63
C ALA A 21 7.10 1.37 -11.12
N TYR A 22 6.24 0.45 -10.70
CA TYR A 22 4.87 0.31 -11.20
C TYR A 22 3.85 1.09 -10.37
N GLY A 23 4.29 1.72 -9.29
CA GLY A 23 3.47 2.58 -8.45
C GLY A 23 4.25 3.46 -7.50
N GLU A 24 3.55 4.33 -6.78
CA GLU A 24 4.08 5.22 -5.75
C GLU A 24 3.36 4.94 -4.43
N ILE A 25 4.11 4.83 -3.34
CA ILE A 25 3.57 4.52 -2.00
C ILE A 25 3.52 5.79 -1.17
N LEU A 26 2.37 6.05 -0.57
CA LEU A 26 2.12 7.10 0.41
C LEU A 26 1.63 6.45 1.71
N GLU A 27 2.14 6.91 2.86
CA GLU A 27 1.63 6.50 4.16
C GLU A 27 0.40 7.35 4.51
N GLU A 28 -0.77 6.74 4.64
CA GLU A 28 -2.05 7.41 4.89
C GLU A 28 -2.92 6.58 5.84
N TYR A 29 -3.71 7.24 6.70
CA TYR A 29 -4.65 6.61 7.63
C TYR A 29 -4.06 5.50 8.53
N GLY A 30 -2.76 5.53 8.79
CA GLY A 30 -2.06 4.46 9.53
C GLY A 30 -1.79 3.20 8.70
N GLY A 31 -2.11 3.21 7.41
CA GLY A 31 -1.73 2.22 6.42
C GLY A 31 -1.07 2.86 5.21
N PHE A 32 -1.50 2.47 4.00
CA PHE A 32 -0.85 2.84 2.76
C PHE A 32 -1.86 3.22 1.68
N ALA A 33 -1.56 4.27 0.91
CA ALA A 33 -2.16 4.55 -0.38
C ALA A 33 -1.10 4.33 -1.47
N ILE A 34 -1.38 3.43 -2.40
CA ILE A 34 -0.48 3.05 -3.48
C ILE A 34 -1.07 3.54 -4.79
N LYS A 35 -0.49 4.58 -5.38
CA LYS A 35 -0.83 5.05 -6.72
C LYS A 35 -0.30 4.04 -7.73
N ILE A 36 -1.14 3.59 -8.64
CA ILE A 36 -0.78 2.60 -9.67
C ILE A 36 -0.41 3.36 -10.95
N ILE A 37 0.83 3.19 -11.42
CA ILE A 37 1.38 3.86 -12.61
C ILE A 37 1.19 2.99 -13.87
N ASP A 38 1.53 1.70 -13.80
CA ASP A 38 1.37 0.73 -14.89
C ASP A 38 0.49 -0.43 -14.42
N GLU A 39 -0.82 -0.31 -14.63
CA GLU A 39 -1.82 -1.30 -14.16
C GLU A 39 -1.57 -2.71 -14.66
N ARG A 40 -0.92 -2.88 -15.82
CA ARG A 40 -0.68 -4.20 -16.42
C ARG A 40 0.52 -4.91 -15.84
N LYS A 41 1.49 -4.15 -15.30
CA LYS A 41 2.70 -4.69 -14.68
C LYS A 41 2.68 -4.61 -13.16
N PHE A 42 1.75 -3.84 -12.60
CA PHE A 42 1.57 -3.75 -11.17
C PHE A 42 1.34 -5.15 -10.56
N PRO A 43 2.09 -5.54 -9.51
CA PRO A 43 1.99 -6.87 -8.92
C PRO A 43 0.78 -6.94 -7.97
N TRP A 44 -0.42 -6.88 -8.55
CA TRP A 44 -1.69 -6.88 -7.82
C TRP A 44 -1.79 -7.98 -6.75
N PRO A 45 -1.50 -9.26 -7.06
CA PRO A 45 -1.72 -10.32 -6.08
C PRO A 45 -0.79 -10.19 -4.88
N ASP A 46 0.50 -9.91 -5.12
CA ASP A 46 1.51 -9.84 -4.07
C ASP A 46 1.29 -8.64 -3.15
N VAL A 47 0.96 -7.49 -3.72
CA VAL A 47 0.66 -6.28 -2.95
C VAL A 47 -0.62 -6.46 -2.13
N CYS A 48 -1.71 -6.97 -2.74
CA CYS A 48 -2.95 -7.26 -2.02
C CYS A 48 -2.71 -8.25 -0.86
N GLN A 49 -1.98 -9.34 -1.11
CA GLN A 49 -1.70 -10.33 -0.08
C GLN A 49 -0.87 -9.76 1.06
N LEU A 50 0.15 -8.94 0.76
CA LEU A 50 0.93 -8.28 1.79
C LEU A 50 0.04 -7.40 2.68
N LEU A 51 -0.81 -6.56 2.09
CA LEU A 51 -1.69 -5.66 2.84
C LEU A 51 -2.72 -6.42 3.68
N LEU A 52 -3.35 -7.46 3.13
CA LEU A 52 -4.32 -8.28 3.86
C LEU A 52 -3.69 -9.05 5.03
N ARG A 53 -2.42 -9.47 4.92
CA ARG A 53 -1.69 -10.09 6.05
C ARG A 53 -1.49 -9.13 7.23
N LEU A 54 -1.58 -7.83 7.01
CA LEU A 54 -1.51 -6.82 8.08
C LEU A 54 -2.84 -6.64 8.82
N ASN A 55 -3.87 -7.43 8.49
CA ASN A 55 -5.24 -7.24 8.95
C ASN A 55 -5.76 -5.83 8.60
N HIS A 56 -5.42 -5.35 7.41
CA HIS A 56 -5.94 -4.11 6.86
C HIS A 56 -7.20 -4.36 6.03
N GLU A 57 -8.12 -3.40 6.04
CA GLU A 57 -9.12 -3.26 4.98
C GLU A 57 -8.40 -2.72 3.73
N VAL A 58 -8.71 -3.29 2.55
CA VAL A 58 -8.09 -2.89 1.28
C VAL A 58 -9.19 -2.59 0.27
N TRP A 59 -9.10 -1.45 -0.41
CA TRP A 59 -10.03 -1.07 -1.47
C TRP A 59 -9.30 -0.36 -2.62
N ILE A 60 -9.97 -0.28 -3.77
CA ILE A 60 -9.50 0.44 -4.93
C ILE A 60 -10.35 1.70 -5.10
N GLU A 61 -9.69 2.83 -5.32
CA GLU A 61 -10.38 4.10 -5.57
C GLU A 61 -9.69 4.92 -6.66
N ARG A 62 -10.43 5.86 -7.22
CA ARG A 62 -9.87 6.89 -8.12
C ARG A 62 -9.69 8.19 -7.35
N ARG A 63 -8.52 8.80 -7.48
CA ARG A 63 -8.24 10.16 -7.00
C ARG A 63 -7.81 11.01 -8.18
N GLY A 64 -8.72 11.85 -8.68
CA GLY A 64 -8.52 12.54 -9.95
C GLY A 64 -8.46 11.55 -11.11
N ASP A 65 -7.36 11.58 -11.87
CA ASP A 65 -7.08 10.67 -12.98
C ASP A 65 -6.34 9.37 -12.54
N GLY A 66 -5.81 9.33 -11.32
CA GLY A 66 -5.04 8.19 -10.80
C GLY A 66 -5.88 7.07 -10.20
N LEU A 67 -5.44 5.83 -10.39
CA LEU A 67 -5.96 4.64 -9.73
C LEU A 67 -5.12 4.33 -8.49
N TYR A 68 -5.78 4.08 -7.35
CA TYR A 68 -5.11 3.83 -6.08
C TYR A 68 -5.60 2.53 -5.46
N MET A 69 -4.66 1.78 -4.89
CA MET A 69 -4.94 0.73 -3.90
C MET A 69 -4.68 1.31 -2.52
N VAL A 70 -5.72 1.40 -1.70
CA VAL A 70 -5.64 2.00 -0.37
C VAL A 70 -5.88 0.93 0.67
N SER A 71 -5.16 1.06 1.79
CA SER A 71 -5.31 0.20 2.95
C SER A 71 -5.24 0.98 4.24
N LYS A 72 -6.00 0.53 5.23
CA LYS A 72 -5.93 1.01 6.62
C LYS A 72 -6.14 -0.18 7.57
N PRO A 73 -5.62 -0.13 8.81
CA PRO A 73 -5.98 -1.11 9.82
C PRO A 73 -7.49 -1.23 9.98
N VAL A 74 -8.01 -2.46 10.13
CA VAL A 74 -9.39 -2.65 10.56
C VAL A 74 -9.55 -1.96 11.92
N SER A 75 -10.52 -1.07 12.02
CA SER A 75 -10.91 -0.48 13.31
C SER A 75 -12.05 -1.33 13.85
N ASP A 76 -11.93 -1.79 15.10
CA ASP A 76 -13.05 -2.41 15.83
C ASP A 76 -14.22 -1.43 16.03
#